data_AF-A0AAE7A1Q3-F1
#
_entry.id   AF-A0AAE7A1Q3-F1
#
_cell.length_a   1.000
_cell.length_b   1.000
_cell.length_c   1.000
_cell.angle_alpha   90.00
_cell.angle_beta   90.00
_cell.angle_gamma   90.00
#
_symmetry.space_group_name_H-M   'P 1'
#
loop_
_entity.id
_entity.type
_entity.pdbx_description
1 polymer ?
#
loop_
_entity_poly.entity_id
_entity_poly.type
_entity_poly.pdbx_seq_one_letter_code
_entity_poly.pdbx_strand_id
1 'polypeptide(L)'
;MGCIQDFMVIDNLGSYDRDANPQGLSVWELLPTGVSWSFLGCPYKVESLEKLIPKLLLGSVGIAVVISPFNLKENKALIIKPDGDVMWDVGVIAKSIVGGGIYSDVYYVSGQLCFFVNINNQDFRFTFDVVSGAIGKLVPSY
;
A
#
# COMPACT_ATOMS: atom_id res chain seq x y z
N MET A 1 0.99 14.15 -19.50
CA MET A 1 1.40 13.27 -18.39
C MET A 1 0.88 11.88 -18.72
N GLY A 2 1.75 10.86 -18.73
CA GLY A 2 1.29 9.49 -18.91
C GLY A 2 0.60 8.98 -17.63
N CYS A 3 -0.33 8.06 -17.78
CA CYS A 3 -0.93 7.33 -16.67
C CYS A 3 -0.34 5.94 -16.59
N ILE A 4 -0.47 5.32 -15.41
CA ILE A 4 -0.22 3.90 -15.23
C ILE A 4 -1.22 3.10 -16.07
N GLN A 5 -0.70 2.10 -16.79
CA GLN A 5 -1.42 1.16 -17.63
C GLN A 5 -1.14 -0.27 -17.16
N ASP A 6 -1.98 -1.23 -17.54
CA ASP A 6 -1.78 -2.67 -17.27
C ASP A 6 -1.46 -3.00 -15.80
N PHE A 7 -2.08 -2.26 -14.85
CA PHE A 7 -1.86 -2.48 -13.42
C PHE A 7 -2.32 -3.88 -13.04
N MET A 8 -1.40 -4.68 -12.52
CA MET A 8 -1.64 -6.06 -12.14
C MET A 8 -1.03 -6.35 -10.78
N VAL A 9 -1.80 -7.02 -9.94
CA VAL A 9 -1.33 -7.55 -8.66
C VAL A 9 -0.73 -8.92 -8.92
N ILE A 10 0.46 -9.17 -8.37
CA ILE A 10 1.18 -10.44 -8.50
C ILE A 10 1.01 -11.21 -7.19
N ASP A 11 0.45 -12.41 -7.27
CA ASP A 11 0.31 -13.32 -6.14
C ASP A 11 0.56 -14.76 -6.57
N ASN A 12 0.66 -15.64 -5.57
CA ASN A 12 0.93 -17.06 -5.75
C ASN A 12 -0.33 -17.90 -5.56
N LEU A 13 -1.51 -17.30 -5.65
CA LEU A 13 -2.78 -17.97 -5.34
C LEU A 13 -3.40 -18.65 -6.58
N GLY A 14 -2.96 -18.29 -7.78
CA GLY A 14 -3.46 -18.91 -9.01
C GLY A 14 -4.97 -18.69 -9.18
N SER A 15 -5.74 -19.78 -9.26
CA SER A 15 -7.21 -19.73 -9.38
C SER A 15 -7.95 -19.77 -8.04
N TYR A 16 -7.27 -19.49 -6.93
CA TYR A 16 -7.88 -19.52 -5.60
C TYR A 16 -8.98 -18.46 -5.46
N ASP A 17 -10.14 -18.87 -4.94
CA ASP A 17 -11.24 -17.96 -4.64
C ASP A 17 -10.97 -17.22 -3.32
N ARG A 18 -10.47 -15.99 -3.45
CA ARG A 18 -10.16 -15.10 -2.32
C ARG A 18 -11.39 -14.71 -1.52
N ASP A 19 -12.55 -14.59 -2.17
CA ASP A 19 -13.78 -14.10 -1.54
C ASP A 19 -14.42 -15.20 -0.70
N ALA A 20 -14.46 -16.44 -1.23
CA ALA A 20 -14.96 -17.58 -0.49
C ALA A 20 -13.99 -18.09 0.58
N ASN A 21 -12.68 -17.84 0.40
CA ASN A 21 -11.59 -18.29 1.27
C ASN A 21 -11.81 -19.72 1.83
N PRO A 22 -12.06 -20.74 0.98
CA PRO A 22 -12.55 -22.05 1.40
C PRO A 22 -11.57 -22.83 2.28
N GLN A 23 -10.28 -22.46 2.24
CA GLN A 23 -9.23 -23.07 3.05
C GLN A 23 -8.94 -22.28 4.34
N GLY A 24 -9.63 -21.16 4.57
CA GLY A 24 -9.41 -20.33 5.75
C GLY A 24 -8.00 -19.75 5.82
N LEU A 25 -7.43 -19.37 4.67
CA LEU A 25 -6.13 -18.73 4.61
C LEU A 25 -6.18 -17.43 5.41
N SER A 26 -5.08 -17.14 6.12
CA SER A 26 -4.90 -15.90 6.85
C SER A 26 -4.82 -14.70 5.90
N VAL A 27 -5.07 -13.50 6.44
CA VAL A 27 -4.92 -12.25 5.68
C VAL A 27 -3.54 -12.18 5.02
N TRP A 28 -2.48 -12.51 5.75
CA TRP A 28 -1.11 -12.48 5.24
C TRP A 28 -0.87 -13.46 4.08
N GLU A 29 -1.44 -14.67 4.13
CA GLU A 29 -1.33 -15.64 3.04
C GLU A 29 -2.01 -15.15 1.76
N LEU A 30 -3.13 -14.45 1.91
CA LEU A 30 -3.89 -13.86 0.79
C LEU A 30 -3.22 -12.65 0.16
N LEU A 31 -2.29 -12.00 0.88
CA LEU A 31 -1.60 -10.81 0.38
C LEU A 31 -0.73 -11.14 -0.84
N PRO A 32 -0.65 -10.20 -1.79
CA PRO A 32 0.20 -10.35 -2.94
C PRO A 32 1.68 -10.24 -2.60
N THR A 33 2.50 -10.81 -3.47
CA THR A 33 3.96 -10.76 -3.41
C THR A 33 4.51 -9.63 -4.28
N GLY A 34 3.70 -9.06 -5.16
CA GLY A 34 4.14 -8.01 -6.07
C GLY A 34 3.01 -7.19 -6.67
N VAL A 35 3.43 -6.16 -7.40
CA VAL A 35 2.59 -5.37 -8.29
C VAL A 35 3.40 -5.00 -9.53
N SER A 36 2.80 -5.08 -10.71
CA SER A 36 3.39 -4.66 -11.97
C SER A 36 2.48 -3.70 -12.71
N TRP A 37 3.09 -2.90 -13.58
CA TRP A 37 2.37 -1.97 -14.44
C TRP A 37 3.23 -1.54 -15.63
N SER A 38 2.60 -0.83 -16.57
CA SER A 38 3.23 -0.21 -17.73
C SER A 38 3.14 1.32 -17.62
N PHE A 39 4.19 2.02 -18.03
CA PHE A 39 4.18 3.48 -18.19
C PHE A 39 5.02 3.88 -19.40
N LEU A 40 4.41 4.62 -20.34
CA LEU A 40 5.04 5.02 -21.61
C LEU A 40 5.62 3.83 -22.41
N GLY A 41 4.97 2.66 -22.32
CA GLY A 41 5.41 1.42 -22.97
C GLY A 41 6.54 0.68 -22.23
N CYS A 42 7.03 1.21 -21.11
CA CYS A 42 8.02 0.54 -20.28
C CYS A 42 7.34 -0.25 -19.14
N PRO A 43 7.70 -1.52 -18.91
CA PRO A 43 7.18 -2.29 -17.79
C PRO A 43 7.94 -1.95 -16.50
N TYR A 44 7.20 -1.94 -15.40
CA TYR A 44 7.69 -1.70 -14.05
C TYR A 44 7.09 -2.72 -13.08
N LYS A 45 7.81 -3.00 -11.99
CA LYS A 45 7.30 -3.85 -10.92
C LYS A 45 7.94 -3.54 -9.57
N VAL A 46 7.20 -3.87 -8.51
CA VAL A 46 7.69 -3.93 -7.13
C VAL A 46 7.30 -5.29 -6.56
N GLU A 47 8.25 -5.94 -5.88
CA GLU A 47 8.07 -7.26 -5.27
C GLU A 47 8.58 -7.25 -3.84
N SER A 48 7.96 -8.06 -2.98
CA SER A 48 8.41 -8.33 -1.62
C SER A 48 8.08 -9.78 -1.24
N LEU A 49 9.09 -10.49 -0.72
CA LEU A 49 8.90 -11.84 -0.18
C LEU A 49 7.98 -11.81 1.07
N GLU A 50 8.06 -10.73 1.83
CA GLU A 50 7.25 -10.45 3.02
C GLU A 50 5.88 -9.85 2.66
N LYS A 51 5.45 -10.02 1.41
CA LYS A 51 4.20 -9.48 0.84
C LYS A 51 4.17 -7.96 0.73
N LEU A 52 3.16 -7.46 0.03
CA LEU A 52 2.85 -6.05 -0.06
C LEU A 52 1.35 -5.83 -0.22
N ILE A 53 0.89 -4.60 -0.01
CA ILE A 53 -0.49 -4.18 -0.25
C ILE A 53 -0.44 -2.97 -1.19
N PRO A 54 -0.74 -3.14 -2.48
CA PRO A 54 -0.70 -2.07 -3.45
C PRO A 54 -2.09 -1.47 -3.67
N LYS A 55 -2.16 -0.16 -3.85
CA LYS A 55 -3.36 0.57 -4.23
C LYS A 55 -3.07 1.55 -5.35
N LEU A 56 -3.68 1.31 -6.52
CA LEU A 56 -3.65 2.25 -7.62
C LEU A 56 -4.33 3.56 -7.19
N LEU A 57 -3.66 4.68 -7.42
CA LEU A 57 -4.17 6.00 -7.08
C LEU A 57 -5.26 6.45 -8.08
N LEU A 58 -6.18 7.29 -7.60
CA LEU A 58 -7.20 7.91 -8.46
C LEU A 58 -6.56 8.63 -9.65
N GLY A 59 -7.13 8.41 -10.84
CA GLY A 59 -6.58 8.94 -12.10
C GLY A 59 -5.33 8.20 -12.60
N SER A 60 -4.97 7.06 -11.99
CA SER A 60 -3.81 6.24 -12.38
C SER A 60 -2.50 7.03 -12.39
N VAL A 61 -2.37 7.98 -11.45
CA VAL A 61 -1.23 8.92 -11.34
C VAL A 61 -0.06 8.35 -10.55
N GLY A 62 -0.19 7.15 -10.01
CA GLY A 62 0.81 6.50 -9.16
C GLY A 62 0.22 5.33 -8.39
N ILE A 63 1.01 4.76 -7.49
CA ILE A 63 0.63 3.62 -6.65
C ILE A 63 0.97 3.97 -5.20
N ALA A 64 0.01 3.85 -4.30
CA ALA A 64 0.31 3.75 -2.88
C ALA A 64 0.62 2.29 -2.53
N VAL A 65 1.66 2.04 -1.74
CA VAL A 65 2.02 0.67 -1.37
C VAL A 65 2.47 0.60 0.08
N VAL A 66 1.99 -0.41 0.78
CA VAL A 66 2.57 -0.88 2.03
C VAL A 66 3.40 -2.12 1.73
N ILE A 67 4.70 -2.07 1.99
CA ILE A 67 5.64 -3.18 1.78
C ILE A 67 5.87 -3.87 3.12
N SER A 68 5.95 -5.21 3.10
CA SER A 68 6.18 -6.05 4.27
C SER A 68 5.21 -5.71 5.42
N PRO A 69 3.89 -5.71 5.18
CA PRO A 69 2.92 -5.48 6.25
C PRO A 69 3.16 -6.52 7.34
N PHE A 70 3.15 -6.09 8.60
CA PHE A 70 3.43 -6.91 9.80
C PHE A 70 4.92 -7.21 10.11
N ASN A 71 5.87 -6.80 9.26
CA ASN A 71 7.30 -6.94 9.56
C ASN A 71 7.91 -5.61 10.01
N LEU A 72 8.06 -5.39 11.31
CA LEU A 72 8.52 -4.12 11.88
C LEU A 72 9.84 -3.58 11.28
N LYS A 73 10.75 -4.45 10.84
CA LYS A 73 12.07 -4.03 10.33
C LYS A 73 12.03 -3.61 8.87
N GLU A 74 11.16 -4.24 8.08
CA GLU A 74 11.11 -4.06 6.62
C GLU A 74 9.89 -3.27 6.17
N ASN A 75 8.97 -2.98 7.09
CA ASN A 75 7.72 -2.29 6.80
C ASN A 75 7.97 -0.88 6.26
N LYS A 76 7.36 -0.59 5.12
CA LYS A 76 7.42 0.73 4.47
C LYS A 76 6.05 1.12 3.94
N ALA A 77 5.73 2.41 4.01
CA ALA A 77 4.58 3.00 3.35
C ALA A 77 5.09 4.03 2.34
N LEU A 78 4.81 3.82 1.06
CA LEU A 78 5.35 4.62 -0.03
C LEU A 78 4.24 5.07 -0.99
N ILE A 79 4.48 6.19 -1.65
CA ILE A 79 3.82 6.54 -2.90
C ILE A 79 4.84 6.46 -4.02
N ILE A 80 4.52 5.68 -5.05
CA ILE A 80 5.35 5.43 -6.21
C ILE A 80 4.75 6.16 -7.42
N LYS A 81 5.61 6.83 -8.18
CA LYS A 81 5.28 7.48 -9.44
C LYS A 81 5.07 6.46 -10.56
N PRO A 82 4.45 6.84 -11.69
CA PRO A 82 4.27 5.94 -12.83
C PRO A 82 5.59 5.39 -13.40
N ASP A 83 6.70 6.11 -13.27
CA ASP A 83 8.04 5.70 -13.72
C ASP A 83 8.80 4.82 -12.70
N GLY A 84 8.15 4.40 -11.61
CA GLY A 84 8.76 3.53 -10.59
C GLY A 84 9.54 4.26 -9.50
N ASP A 85 9.77 5.56 -9.64
CA ASP A 85 10.45 6.33 -8.60
C ASP A 85 9.55 6.54 -7.38
N VAL A 86 10.15 6.57 -6.19
CA VAL A 86 9.43 6.95 -4.97
C VAL A 86 9.12 8.44 -5.03
N MET A 87 7.83 8.78 -4.99
CA MET A 87 7.34 10.16 -4.85
C MET A 87 7.38 10.61 -3.40
N TRP A 88 6.87 9.76 -2.51
CA TRP A 88 6.78 10.03 -1.08
C TRP A 88 7.15 8.80 -0.27
N ASP A 89 8.05 8.99 0.70
CA ASP A 89 8.23 8.03 1.79
C ASP A 89 7.29 8.43 2.93
N VAL A 90 6.08 7.87 2.91
CA VAL A 90 5.02 8.19 3.88
C VAL A 90 5.47 7.81 5.30
N GLY A 91 6.24 6.72 5.44
CA GLY A 91 6.86 6.30 6.69
C GLY A 91 7.71 7.39 7.33
N VAL A 92 8.56 8.02 6.53
CA VAL A 92 9.42 9.13 6.97
C VAL A 92 8.60 10.37 7.31
N ILE A 93 7.64 10.74 6.47
CA ILE A 93 6.84 11.98 6.65
C ILE A 93 5.93 11.85 7.89
N ALA A 94 5.33 10.69 8.11
CA ALA A 94 4.42 10.43 9.23
C ALA A 94 5.13 10.02 10.53
N LYS A 95 6.46 10.01 10.57
CA LYS A 95 7.25 9.49 11.70
C LYS A 95 6.89 10.14 13.05
N SER A 96 6.58 11.44 13.05
CA SER A 96 6.26 12.20 14.28
C SER A 96 4.91 11.81 14.89
N ILE A 97 3.97 11.29 14.10
CA ILE A 97 2.63 10.90 14.59
C ILE A 97 2.49 9.39 14.75
N VAL A 98 3.22 8.59 13.96
CA VAL A 98 3.15 7.13 14.00
C VAL A 98 4.09 6.51 15.04
N GLY A 99 5.18 7.19 15.40
CA GLY A 99 6.02 6.78 16.53
C GLY A 99 6.65 5.39 16.40
N GLY A 100 6.85 4.87 15.18
CA GLY A 100 7.39 3.53 14.93
C GLY A 100 6.34 2.42 14.81
N GLY A 101 5.06 2.76 14.66
CA GLY A 101 4.00 1.81 14.31
C GLY A 101 4.22 1.09 12.96
N ILE A 102 3.48 0.01 12.78
CA ILE A 102 3.56 -0.88 11.61
C ILE A 102 2.39 -0.57 10.69
N TYR A 103 2.68 -0.15 9.46
CA TYR A 103 1.67 0.02 8.42
C TYR A 103 1.08 -1.33 8.04
N SER A 104 -0.24 -1.42 8.13
CA SER A 104 -1.00 -2.66 7.94
C SER A 104 -1.83 -2.67 6.66
N ASP A 105 -2.23 -1.51 6.14
CA ASP A 105 -3.08 -1.42 4.95
C ASP A 105 -3.05 -0.02 4.31
N VAL A 106 -3.51 0.08 3.06
CA VAL A 106 -3.74 1.34 2.34
C VAL A 106 -4.93 1.23 1.39
N TYR A 107 -5.95 2.06 1.60
CA TYR A 107 -7.11 2.15 0.71
C TYR A 107 -7.88 3.46 0.88
N TYR A 108 -8.90 3.67 0.05
CA TYR A 108 -9.72 4.87 0.08
C TYR A 108 -10.87 4.75 1.09
N VAL A 109 -10.98 5.73 1.98
CA VAL A 109 -12.13 5.90 2.89
C VAL A 109 -12.80 7.22 2.55
N SER A 110 -14.09 7.17 2.15
CA SER A 110 -14.84 8.37 1.76
C SER A 110 -14.11 9.22 0.69
N GLY A 111 -13.43 8.56 -0.26
CA GLY A 111 -12.67 9.21 -1.33
C GLY A 111 -11.28 9.73 -0.94
N GLN A 112 -10.88 9.61 0.32
CA GLN A 112 -9.54 10.02 0.78
C GLN A 112 -8.63 8.80 0.91
N LEU A 113 -7.39 8.92 0.43
CA LEU A 113 -6.39 7.86 0.60
C LEU A 113 -6.01 7.79 2.08
N CYS A 114 -6.17 6.62 2.67
CA CYS A 114 -5.85 6.37 4.07
C CYS A 114 -4.76 5.30 4.19
N PHE A 115 -3.78 5.57 5.04
CA PHE A 115 -2.85 4.56 5.54
C PHE A 115 -3.31 4.08 6.90
N PHE A 116 -3.31 2.77 7.08
CA PHE A 116 -3.66 2.09 8.33
C PHE A 116 -2.38 1.65 9.00
N VAL A 117 -2.34 1.81 10.31
CA VAL A 117 -1.13 1.62 11.11
C VAL A 117 -1.49 1.06 12.47
N ASN A 118 -0.79 0.01 12.89
CA ASN A 118 -0.87 -0.52 14.23
C ASN A 118 0.21 0.13 15.10
N ILE A 119 -0.19 0.76 16.19
CA ILE A 119 0.70 1.41 17.16
C ILE A 119 0.39 0.80 18.53
N ASN A 120 1.34 0.07 19.11
CA ASN A 120 1.17 -0.57 20.43
C ASN A 120 -0.11 -1.44 20.54
N ASN A 121 -0.36 -2.29 19.53
CA ASN A 121 -1.55 -3.15 19.44
C ASN A 121 -2.88 -2.41 19.35
N GLN A 122 -2.87 -1.16 18.90
CA GLN A 122 -4.07 -0.39 18.60
C GLN A 122 -4.03 0.05 17.15
N ASP A 123 -5.16 -0.08 16.47
CA ASP A 123 -5.28 0.27 15.06
C ASP A 123 -5.68 1.73 14.91
N PHE A 124 -4.92 2.41 14.06
CA PHE A 124 -5.13 3.80 13.68
C PHE A 124 -5.11 3.94 12.18
N ARG A 125 -5.60 5.08 11.72
CA ARG A 125 -5.43 5.51 10.34
C ARG A 125 -5.20 7.01 10.26
N PHE A 126 -4.64 7.45 9.15
CA PHE A 126 -4.57 8.86 8.79
C PHE A 126 -4.75 9.00 7.27
N THR A 127 -5.25 10.16 6.85
CA THR A 127 -5.36 10.48 5.42
C THR A 127 -4.03 11.00 4.89
N PHE A 128 -3.76 10.75 3.62
CA PHE A 128 -2.57 11.25 2.92
C PHE A 128 -3.00 11.95 1.62
N ASP A 129 -2.63 13.22 1.49
CA ASP A 129 -2.81 13.96 0.24
C ASP A 129 -1.63 13.71 -0.70
N VAL A 130 -1.89 13.00 -1.78
CA VAL A 130 -0.86 12.57 -2.74
C VAL A 130 -0.17 13.76 -3.42
N VAL A 131 -0.88 14.87 -3.64
CA VAL A 131 -0.38 16.01 -4.42
C VAL A 131 0.57 16.85 -3.58
N SER A 132 0.19 17.17 -2.35
CA SER A 132 0.92 18.03 -1.43
C SER A 132 1.83 17.29 -0.46
N GLY A 133 1.63 15.99 -0.27
CA GLY A 133 2.29 15.20 0.77
C GLY A 133 1.73 15.47 2.18
N ALA A 134 0.62 16.19 2.30
CA ALA A 134 0.03 16.53 3.59
C ALA A 134 -0.58 15.31 4.29
N ILE A 135 -0.35 15.23 5.60
CA ILE A 135 -0.89 14.16 6.44
C ILE A 135 -2.05 14.70 7.28
N GLY A 136 -3.15 13.96 7.28
CA GLY A 136 -4.29 14.22 8.16
C GLY A 136 -4.03 13.81 9.61
N LYS A 137 -5.06 13.98 10.45
CA LYS A 137 -4.98 13.55 11.85
C LYS A 137 -4.92 12.02 11.94
N LEU A 138 -4.10 11.54 12.87
CA LEU A 138 -4.16 10.16 13.31
C LEU A 138 -5.45 9.94 14.10
N VAL A 139 -6.27 8.99 13.67
CA VAL A 139 -7.54 8.65 14.32
C VAL A 139 -7.62 7.15 14.56
N PRO A 140 -8.28 6.69 15.64
CA PRO A 140 -8.54 5.27 15.85
C PRO A 140 -9.28 4.66 14.65
N SER A 141 -8.90 3.43 14.30
CA SER A 141 -9.56 2.61 13.30
C SER A 141 -10.09 1.36 13.99
N TYR A 142 -11.40 1.13 13.92
CA TYR A 142 -12.07 -0.03 14.48
C TYR A 142 -12.60 -0.93 13.37
#